data_AF-A0A9P6ZG17-F1
#
_entry.id   AF-A0A9P6ZG17-F1
#
_cell.length_a   1.000
_cell.length_b   1.000
_cell.length_c   1.000
_cell.angle_alpha   90.00
_cell.angle_beta   90.00
_cell.angle_gamma   90.00
#
_symmetry.space_group_name_H-M   'P 1'
#
loop_
_entity.id
_entity.type
_entity.pdbx_description
1 polymer ?
#
loop_
_entity_poly.entity_id
_entity_poly.type
_entity_poly.pdbx_seq_one_letter_code
_entity_poly.pdbx_strand_id
1 'polypeptide(L)'
;AIPSYPFFPQTPAGFRMLNPSKKPWFRPSIFSRDPAARVDSPSRNPAHEPDPPAFFDYNAPPVQGLPHIFEPASANTARVSRPPKNAAAPKIFKKTAPPNLKTSPSQNHPPAPQTLAQALHLPSHITRTDSVAKAPGSATRDAQAPKSSGGFNNAKMSPSRLCKLARSCAVWEEQRQRQEEEKRRQEEVRRRQEESRRRAEEQARLREQRERELQAKREAFRKAKEEADRRAREQEEQRLREQAQRKERQRQEELRRNKAQADVIAFSSSMTQSKTLTSVMLCEMPWPLFQQGCTSPDDISRRSMEQFIFHPLRPGMEIKSRKDRLKAEILRFHPDKFNSHIVRKLREWDREKAIEIAGALARMLTDMMAEEIQQETGQ
;
A
#
# COMPACT_ATOMS: atom_id res chain seq x y z
N ALA A 1 -39.95 -22.81 -50.90
CA ALA A 1 -39.44 -22.08 -49.73
C ALA A 1 -37.93 -21.93 -49.88
N ILE A 2 -37.46 -20.71 -50.11
CA ILE A 2 -36.07 -20.38 -50.44
C ILE A 2 -35.30 -20.17 -49.12
N PRO A 3 -34.10 -20.75 -48.91
CA PRO A 3 -33.32 -20.44 -47.73
C PRO A 3 -32.55 -19.12 -47.90
N SER A 4 -32.78 -18.23 -46.94
CA SER A 4 -32.13 -16.94 -46.73
C SER A 4 -30.67 -17.14 -46.29
N TYR A 5 -29.72 -16.56 -47.03
CA TYR A 5 -28.33 -16.42 -46.61
C TYR A 5 -28.13 -15.12 -45.84
N PRO A 6 -27.37 -15.11 -44.73
CA PRO A 6 -27.06 -13.90 -44.00
C PRO A 6 -25.95 -13.07 -44.67
N PHE A 7 -26.18 -11.77 -44.59
CA PHE A 7 -25.43 -10.64 -45.11
C PHE A 7 -24.10 -10.46 -44.34
N PHE A 8 -22.96 -10.49 -45.04
CA PHE A 8 -21.65 -10.10 -44.48
C PHE A 8 -21.40 -8.61 -44.73
N PRO A 9 -21.10 -7.80 -43.69
CA PRO A 9 -20.70 -6.41 -43.91
C PRO A 9 -19.25 -6.32 -44.41
N GLN A 10 -19.06 -5.63 -45.53
CA GLN A 10 -17.77 -5.20 -46.07
C GLN A 10 -17.05 -4.29 -45.07
N THR A 11 -15.82 -4.65 -44.71
CA THR A 11 -14.86 -3.74 -44.06
C THR A 11 -14.21 -2.83 -45.12
N PRO A 12 -14.11 -1.51 -44.88
CA PRO A 12 -13.48 -0.60 -45.83
C PRO A 12 -11.96 -0.81 -45.89
N ALA A 13 -11.47 -0.95 -47.12
CA ALA A 13 -10.07 -1.00 -47.48
C ALA A 13 -9.38 0.33 -47.15
N GLY A 14 -8.27 0.29 -46.41
CA GLY A 14 -7.43 1.48 -46.23
C GLY A 14 -6.59 1.49 -44.97
N PHE A 15 -5.70 0.51 -44.76
CA PHE A 15 -4.58 0.71 -43.85
C PHE A 15 -3.30 0.16 -44.49
N ARG A 16 -2.52 1.09 -45.08
CA ARG A 16 -1.20 0.82 -45.64
C ARG A 16 -0.26 0.40 -44.51
N MET A 17 0.35 -0.77 -44.67
CA MET A 17 1.44 -1.23 -43.83
C MET A 17 2.67 -0.33 -44.02
N LEU A 18 3.12 0.30 -42.94
CA LEU A 18 4.46 0.90 -42.86
C LEU A 18 5.46 -0.21 -42.56
N ASN A 19 6.34 -0.45 -43.53
CA ASN A 19 7.55 -1.26 -43.42
C ASN A 19 8.50 -0.69 -42.34
N PRO A 20 8.91 -1.47 -41.33
CA PRO A 20 10.07 -1.13 -40.50
C PRO A 20 11.31 -1.89 -41.00
N SER A 21 11.83 -1.51 -42.18
CA SER A 21 13.18 -1.92 -42.60
C SER A 21 14.10 -0.69 -42.61
N LYS A 22 14.84 -0.52 -41.50
CA LYS A 22 16.17 0.12 -41.38
C LYS A 22 16.44 0.41 -39.90
N LYS A 23 17.21 -0.47 -39.24
CA LYS A 23 17.88 -0.17 -37.97
C LYS A 23 19.20 0.55 -38.28
N PRO A 24 19.51 1.71 -37.68
CA PRO A 24 20.83 2.29 -37.76
C PRO A 24 21.81 1.51 -36.85
N TRP A 25 22.96 1.17 -37.41
CA TRP A 25 24.08 0.56 -36.71
C TRP A 25 24.78 1.61 -35.85
N PHE A 26 24.64 1.53 -34.54
CA PHE A 26 25.49 2.25 -33.59
C PHE A 26 26.74 1.41 -33.32
N ARG A 27 27.91 1.92 -33.74
CA ARG A 27 29.22 1.39 -33.35
C ARG A 27 29.59 1.94 -31.96
N PRO A 28 29.98 1.11 -30.98
CA PRO A 28 30.65 1.60 -29.79
C PRO A 28 32.12 1.88 -30.13
N SER A 29 32.54 3.12 -29.92
CA SER A 29 33.93 3.55 -30.01
C SER A 29 34.73 2.94 -28.85
N ILE A 30 35.71 2.13 -29.22
CA ILE A 30 36.79 1.63 -28.37
C ILE A 30 37.97 2.59 -28.62
N PHE A 31 38.75 2.89 -27.58
CA PHE A 31 39.94 3.76 -27.50
C PHE A 31 39.75 5.15 -26.88
N SER A 32 39.97 5.23 -25.57
CA SER A 32 41.05 6.08 -25.05
C SER A 32 41.54 5.51 -23.73
N ARG A 33 42.82 5.14 -23.75
CA ARG A 33 43.59 4.56 -22.66
C ARG A 33 44.64 5.61 -22.37
N ASP A 34 44.44 6.41 -21.32
CA ASP A 34 45.47 7.31 -20.79
C ASP A 34 46.16 6.64 -19.60
N PRO A 35 47.49 6.43 -19.66
CA PRO A 35 48.28 6.05 -18.50
C PRO A 35 49.36 7.11 -18.24
N ALA A 36 49.19 7.93 -17.19
CA ALA A 36 50.30 8.46 -16.35
C ALA A 36 49.82 9.62 -15.46
N ALA A 37 49.88 9.42 -14.15
CA ALA A 37 50.56 10.27 -13.16
C ALA A 37 50.08 9.83 -11.75
N ARG A 38 50.85 9.06 -10.98
CA ARG A 38 51.95 9.47 -10.07
C ARG A 38 51.46 10.28 -8.86
N VAL A 39 51.80 9.75 -7.67
CA VAL A 39 51.96 10.38 -6.33
C VAL A 39 50.69 11.02 -5.73
N ASP A 40 50.25 10.80 -4.49
CA ASP A 40 50.95 10.65 -3.22
C ASP A 40 50.15 9.81 -2.21
N SER A 41 50.88 9.07 -1.36
CA SER A 41 50.38 8.54 -0.08
C SER A 41 50.48 9.62 1.00
N PRO A 42 49.57 9.63 1.99
CA PRO A 42 50.03 9.36 3.36
C PRO A 42 49.07 8.39 4.07
N SER A 43 49.58 7.29 4.61
CA SER A 43 50.11 7.21 5.99
C SER A 43 49.10 7.59 7.07
N ARG A 44 48.47 6.55 7.62
CA ARG A 44 48.38 6.23 9.06
C ARG A 44 47.58 7.20 9.96
N ASN A 45 46.37 6.78 10.35
CA ASN A 45 46.10 6.35 11.74
C ASN A 45 44.73 5.66 11.89
N PRO A 46 44.63 4.60 12.72
CA PRO A 46 43.39 3.88 13.02
C PRO A 46 42.82 4.30 14.39
N ALA A 47 41.52 4.62 14.47
CA ALA A 47 40.72 4.52 15.70
C ALA A 47 39.29 5.02 15.44
N HIS A 48 38.36 4.10 15.16
CA HIS A 48 37.02 4.13 15.75
C HIS A 48 36.30 2.84 15.36
N GLU A 49 36.39 1.86 16.25
CA GLU A 49 35.53 0.68 16.28
C GLU A 49 34.16 1.14 16.83
N PRO A 50 33.02 0.88 16.15
CA PRO A 50 31.71 1.15 16.72
C PRO A 50 31.31 0.01 17.68
N ASP A 51 30.85 0.40 18.86
CA ASP A 51 30.46 -0.44 19.98
C ASP A 51 29.53 -1.61 19.60
N PRO A 52 29.71 -2.81 20.19
CA PRO A 52 28.74 -3.90 20.06
C PRO A 52 27.45 -3.58 20.84
N PRO A 53 26.27 -4.02 20.35
CA PRO A 53 25.00 -3.76 21.00
C PRO A 53 24.92 -4.44 22.37
N ALA A 54 24.33 -3.70 23.30
CA ALA A 54 24.19 -4.01 24.72
C ALA A 54 23.78 -5.46 25.02
N PHE A 55 24.52 -6.02 25.97
CA PHE A 55 24.25 -7.25 26.68
C PHE A 55 22.82 -7.26 27.26
N PHE A 56 22.16 -8.41 27.14
CA PHE A 56 20.95 -8.75 27.88
C PHE A 56 21.20 -8.65 29.39
N ASP A 57 20.44 -7.79 30.06
CA ASP A 57 20.30 -7.75 31.52
C ASP A 57 19.60 -9.04 32.01
N TYR A 58 20.38 -10.07 32.31
CA TYR A 58 19.93 -11.23 33.06
C TYR A 58 19.95 -10.90 34.55
N ASN A 59 18.96 -10.15 35.03
CA ASN A 59 18.68 -10.02 36.45
C ASN A 59 17.20 -9.66 36.75
N ALA A 60 16.29 -10.48 36.21
CA ALA A 60 14.90 -10.50 36.66
C ALA A 60 14.71 -11.58 37.75
N PRO A 61 14.18 -11.24 38.95
CA PRO A 61 13.94 -12.21 40.01
C PRO A 61 12.76 -13.15 39.71
N PRO A 62 12.73 -14.36 40.31
CA PRO A 62 11.71 -15.36 40.04
C PRO A 62 10.35 -14.94 40.63
N VAL A 63 9.37 -14.69 39.76
CA VAL A 63 7.98 -14.54 40.18
C VAL A 63 7.41 -15.91 40.49
N GLN A 64 7.19 -16.14 41.78
CA GLN A 64 6.48 -17.29 42.32
C GLN A 64 4.99 -17.21 41.99
N GLY A 65 4.43 -18.34 41.55
CA GLY A 65 3.09 -18.79 41.95
C GLY A 65 1.89 -18.20 41.21
N LEU A 66 1.31 -18.97 40.30
CA LEU A 66 -0.15 -19.09 40.24
C LEU A 66 -0.58 -20.52 39.85
N PRO A 67 -1.60 -21.07 40.51
CA PRO A 67 -1.82 -22.52 40.57
C PRO A 67 -2.60 -23.09 39.39
N HIS A 68 -2.25 -24.35 39.14
CA HIS A 68 -3.07 -25.43 38.59
C HIS A 68 -4.59 -25.23 38.70
N ILE A 69 -5.27 -25.23 37.55
CA ILE A 69 -6.60 -25.80 37.43
C ILE A 69 -6.51 -26.93 36.41
N PHE A 70 -6.57 -28.14 36.96
CA PHE A 70 -6.73 -29.42 36.28
C PHE A 70 -8.20 -29.57 35.88
N GLU A 71 -8.49 -29.95 34.63
CA GLU A 71 -9.62 -30.82 34.31
C GLU A 71 -9.35 -31.56 32.99
N PRO A 72 -9.34 -32.92 32.98
CA PRO A 72 -9.26 -33.71 31.77
C PRO A 72 -10.61 -34.36 31.42
N ALA A 73 -11.08 -34.17 30.18
CA ALA A 73 -12.10 -35.03 29.56
C ALA A 73 -11.42 -35.80 28.42
N SER A 74 -11.00 -37.04 28.69
CA SER A 74 -11.79 -38.27 28.48
C SER A 74 -11.93 -38.65 27.00
N ALA A 75 -11.13 -39.65 26.65
CA ALA A 75 -11.28 -40.65 25.62
C ALA A 75 -12.67 -40.79 24.97
N ASN A 76 -12.68 -40.89 23.63
CA ASN A 76 -13.51 -41.88 22.97
C ASN A 76 -12.90 -42.33 21.63
N THR A 77 -12.24 -43.48 21.67
CA THR A 77 -11.97 -44.35 20.53
C THR A 77 -13.25 -45.06 20.12
N ALA A 78 -13.75 -44.82 18.91
CA ALA A 78 -14.74 -45.70 18.30
C ALA A 78 -14.43 -45.93 16.81
N ARG A 79 -14.08 -47.19 16.56
CA ARG A 79 -14.02 -47.96 15.33
C ARG A 79 -15.17 -47.70 14.33
N VAL A 80 -14.79 -47.84 13.06
CA VAL A 80 -15.51 -48.53 11.96
C VAL A 80 -16.78 -47.86 11.41
N SER A 81 -16.69 -47.39 10.15
CA SER A 81 -17.45 -47.97 9.02
C SER A 81 -17.11 -47.29 7.69
N ARG A 82 -16.81 -48.13 6.69
CA ARG A 82 -16.71 -47.77 5.26
C ARG A 82 -18.07 -47.29 4.73
N PRO A 83 -18.13 -46.40 3.72
CA PRO A 83 -19.28 -46.32 2.84
C PRO A 83 -19.03 -47.02 1.48
N PRO A 84 -20.06 -47.59 0.85
CA PRO A 84 -19.96 -48.32 -0.40
C PRO A 84 -19.95 -47.39 -1.63
N LYS A 85 -19.46 -47.98 -2.73
CA LYS A 85 -19.56 -47.47 -4.10
C LYS A 85 -21.02 -47.45 -4.59
N ASN A 86 -21.24 -46.54 -5.54
CA ASN A 86 -22.34 -46.42 -6.50
C ASN A 86 -23.54 -45.53 -6.11
N ALA A 87 -23.72 -44.51 -6.96
CA ALA A 87 -24.94 -44.24 -7.75
C ALA A 87 -25.42 -42.79 -7.70
N ALA A 88 -25.81 -42.33 -8.89
CA ALA A 88 -26.70 -41.20 -9.19
C ALA A 88 -26.14 -39.77 -9.05
N ALA A 89 -25.79 -39.22 -10.20
CA ALA A 89 -25.69 -37.79 -10.45
C ALA A 89 -27.06 -37.09 -10.23
N PRO A 90 -27.12 -35.95 -9.50
CA PRO A 90 -28.31 -35.14 -9.47
C PRO A 90 -28.34 -34.11 -10.60
N LYS A 91 -29.54 -33.96 -11.15
CA LYS A 91 -29.92 -33.12 -12.28
C LYS A 91 -29.70 -31.63 -11.99
N ILE A 92 -29.18 -30.94 -12.99
CA ILE A 92 -29.00 -29.49 -13.08
C ILE A 92 -30.37 -28.80 -12.94
N PHE A 93 -30.60 -28.14 -11.81
CA PHE A 93 -31.73 -27.24 -11.63
C PHE A 93 -31.43 -25.90 -12.32
N LYS A 94 -32.17 -25.60 -13.39
CA LYS A 94 -32.23 -24.28 -14.03
C LYS A 94 -32.81 -23.28 -13.03
N LYS A 95 -32.00 -22.34 -12.55
CA LYS A 95 -32.48 -21.21 -11.75
C LYS A 95 -32.75 -20.04 -12.69
N THR A 96 -34.04 -19.77 -12.86
CA THR A 96 -34.65 -18.60 -13.49
C THR A 96 -34.18 -17.31 -12.80
N ALA A 97 -33.77 -16.32 -13.59
CA ALA A 97 -33.47 -14.96 -13.15
C ALA A 97 -34.68 -14.03 -13.42
N PRO A 98 -35.09 -13.17 -12.47
CA PRO A 98 -36.09 -12.12 -12.68
C PRO A 98 -35.46 -10.78 -13.17
N PRO A 99 -36.28 -9.78 -13.55
CA PRO A 99 -36.00 -8.92 -14.70
C PRO A 99 -35.27 -7.60 -14.40
N ASN A 100 -34.64 -7.11 -15.48
CA ASN A 100 -34.07 -5.78 -15.67
C ASN A 100 -35.00 -4.64 -15.21
N LEU A 101 -34.57 -3.91 -14.17
CA LEU A 101 -35.04 -2.55 -13.92
C LEU A 101 -34.13 -1.56 -14.67
N LYS A 102 -34.72 -0.95 -15.70
CA LYS A 102 -34.15 0.19 -16.42
C LYS A 102 -34.18 1.43 -15.51
N THR A 103 -33.01 1.89 -15.08
CA THR A 103 -32.84 3.25 -14.55
C THR A 103 -32.36 4.18 -15.66
N SER A 104 -33.22 5.14 -16.01
CA SER A 104 -32.93 6.27 -16.90
C SER A 104 -31.91 7.22 -16.25
N PRO A 105 -30.98 7.81 -17.01
CA PRO A 105 -30.18 8.93 -16.53
C PRO A 105 -30.93 10.25 -16.79
N SER A 106 -31.33 10.91 -15.71
CA SER A 106 -31.69 12.33 -15.69
C SER A 106 -30.56 13.06 -14.96
N GLN A 107 -29.88 13.98 -15.65
CA GLN A 107 -29.52 15.32 -15.15
C GLN A 107 -28.51 15.97 -16.10
N ASN A 108 -29.00 16.94 -16.87
CA ASN A 108 -28.17 17.95 -17.50
C ASN A 108 -27.69 18.94 -16.43
N HIS A 109 -26.38 19.13 -16.37
CA HIS A 109 -25.70 20.13 -15.55
C HIS A 109 -25.97 21.55 -16.05
N PRO A 110 -26.11 22.56 -15.17
CA PRO A 110 -25.85 23.95 -15.52
C PRO A 110 -24.36 24.29 -15.39
N PRO A 111 -23.85 25.26 -16.19
CA PRO A 111 -22.43 25.62 -16.21
C PRO A 111 -22.02 26.50 -15.01
N ALA A 112 -20.73 26.40 -14.68
CA ALA A 112 -20.04 27.07 -13.59
C ALA A 112 -20.07 28.61 -13.66
N PRO A 113 -20.08 29.33 -12.52
CA PRO A 113 -19.77 30.74 -12.50
C PRO A 113 -18.26 30.98 -12.45
N GLN A 114 -17.81 31.91 -13.30
CA GLN A 114 -16.46 32.46 -13.37
C GLN A 114 -16.09 33.13 -12.04
N THR A 115 -14.93 32.76 -11.51
CA THR A 115 -14.37 33.34 -10.28
C THR A 115 -13.55 34.59 -10.65
N LEU A 116 -14.12 35.78 -10.46
CA LEU A 116 -13.37 37.04 -10.44
C LEU A 116 -12.68 37.14 -9.08
N ALA A 117 -11.36 36.92 -9.08
CA ALA A 117 -10.50 37.24 -7.95
C ALA A 117 -10.31 38.76 -7.88
N GLN A 118 -10.95 39.42 -6.92
CA GLN A 118 -10.59 40.76 -6.48
C GLN A 118 -9.82 40.66 -5.16
N ALA A 119 -8.54 40.98 -5.24
CA ALA A 119 -7.66 41.18 -4.11
C ALA A 119 -8.05 42.49 -3.40
N LEU A 120 -8.58 42.39 -2.18
CA LEU A 120 -8.67 43.52 -1.27
C LEU A 120 -7.63 43.37 -0.17
N HIS A 121 -6.69 44.30 -0.21
CA HIS A 121 -5.67 44.55 0.80
C HIS A 121 -6.34 44.87 2.15
N LEU A 122 -5.95 44.16 3.19
CA LEU A 122 -6.13 44.58 4.58
C LEU A 122 -4.94 45.45 4.98
N PRO A 123 -5.16 46.70 5.44
CA PRO A 123 -4.15 47.40 6.20
C PRO A 123 -4.19 46.93 7.67
N SER A 124 -3.06 46.38 8.09
CA SER A 124 -2.62 46.28 9.46
C SER A 124 -2.42 47.68 10.08
N HIS A 125 -2.34 47.70 11.41
CA HIS A 125 -1.92 48.83 12.27
C HIS A 125 -3.03 49.77 12.74
N ILE A 126 -3.68 49.39 13.85
CA ILE A 126 -4.12 50.36 14.84
C ILE A 126 -3.28 50.12 16.09
N THR A 127 -2.30 51.01 16.26
CA THR A 127 -1.51 51.18 17.47
C THR A 127 -2.43 51.53 18.62
N ARG A 128 -2.38 50.69 19.65
CA ARG A 128 -2.88 50.91 20.99
C ARG A 128 -2.13 52.10 21.59
N THR A 129 -2.75 53.27 21.59
CA THR A 129 -2.27 54.43 22.34
C THR A 129 -2.86 54.37 23.75
N ASP A 130 -1.99 54.17 24.72
CA ASP A 130 -2.28 54.28 26.14
C ASP A 130 -2.77 55.70 26.44
N SER A 131 -4.09 55.86 26.55
CA SER A 131 -4.71 57.10 27.01
C SER A 131 -4.76 57.06 28.53
N VAL A 132 -3.74 57.69 29.11
CA VAL A 132 -3.63 58.09 30.51
C VAL A 132 -4.97 58.60 31.03
N ALA A 133 -5.52 57.89 32.00
CA ALA A 133 -6.68 58.28 32.78
C ALA A 133 -6.37 59.60 33.51
N LYS A 134 -6.82 60.72 32.93
CA LYS A 134 -6.85 62.02 33.60
C LYS A 134 -8.10 62.07 34.45
N ALA A 135 -7.92 61.85 35.76
CA ALA A 135 -8.95 62.04 36.77
C ALA A 135 -9.60 63.44 36.63
N PRO A 136 -10.94 63.57 36.59
CA PRO A 136 -11.57 64.85 36.79
C PRO A 136 -11.37 65.26 38.25
N GLY A 137 -10.61 66.34 38.44
CA GLY A 137 -10.32 66.94 39.73
C GLY A 137 -11.60 67.21 40.52
N SER A 138 -11.56 66.80 41.79
CA SER A 138 -12.50 67.23 42.81
C SER A 138 -12.41 68.75 42.96
N ALA A 139 -13.28 69.47 42.27
CA ALA A 139 -13.55 70.86 42.59
C ALA A 139 -14.42 70.89 43.85
N THR A 140 -13.77 70.88 45.01
CA THR A 140 -14.31 71.39 46.27
C THR A 140 -14.65 72.86 46.05
N ARG A 141 -15.88 73.12 45.60
CA ARG A 141 -16.45 74.47 45.63
C ARG A 141 -16.95 74.71 47.04
N ASP A 142 -16.14 75.45 47.80
CA ASP A 142 -16.56 76.25 48.94
C ASP A 142 -17.76 77.12 48.54
N ALA A 143 -18.97 76.63 48.80
CA ALA A 143 -20.17 77.44 48.76
C ALA A 143 -20.27 78.18 50.08
N GLN A 144 -19.66 79.36 50.12
CA GLN A 144 -19.91 80.40 51.10
C GLN A 144 -21.43 80.54 51.30
N ALA A 145 -21.90 80.25 52.52
CA ALA A 145 -23.24 80.57 52.95
C ALA A 145 -23.36 82.10 53.08
N PRO A 146 -24.20 82.79 52.27
CA PRO A 146 -24.49 84.18 52.52
C PRO A 146 -25.36 84.28 53.79
N LYS A 147 -24.75 84.72 54.89
CA LYS A 147 -25.46 85.23 56.06
C LYS A 147 -26.14 86.55 55.66
N SER A 148 -27.34 86.43 55.10
CA SER A 148 -28.26 87.54 54.85
C SER A 148 -29.27 87.58 55.99
N SER A 149 -28.92 88.33 57.03
CA SER A 149 -29.84 88.82 58.06
C SER A 149 -30.72 89.92 57.45
N GLY A 150 -31.77 89.54 56.72
CA GLY A 150 -32.79 90.45 56.19
C GLY A 150 -34.12 90.16 56.88
N GLY A 151 -34.65 91.16 57.60
CA GLY A 151 -35.83 91.03 58.45
C GLY A 151 -37.05 90.42 57.76
N PHE A 152 -37.62 89.41 58.42
CA PHE A 152 -38.97 88.93 58.14
C PHE A 152 -39.97 90.01 58.56
N ASN A 153 -40.21 90.96 57.67
CA ASN A 153 -41.45 91.71 57.69
C ASN A 153 -42.59 90.72 57.45
N ASN A 154 -43.30 90.38 58.52
CA ASN A 154 -44.48 89.53 58.53
C ASN A 154 -45.66 90.30 57.88
N ALA A 155 -45.50 90.63 56.60
CA ALA A 155 -46.55 91.20 55.78
C ALA A 155 -47.54 90.06 55.54
N LYS A 156 -48.67 90.11 56.25
CA LYS A 156 -49.85 89.25 56.07
C LYS A 156 -50.15 89.11 54.58
N MET A 157 -49.65 88.05 53.94
CA MET A 157 -49.96 87.76 52.55
C MET A 157 -51.47 87.60 52.46
N SER A 158 -52.11 88.40 51.60
CA SER A 158 -53.56 88.28 51.44
C SER A 158 -53.90 86.86 50.94
N PRO A 159 -55.00 86.25 51.40
CA PRO A 159 -55.44 84.91 50.98
C PRO A 159 -55.48 84.71 49.45
N SER A 160 -55.70 85.81 48.70
CA SER A 160 -55.65 85.82 47.22
C SER A 160 -54.26 85.51 46.65
N ARG A 161 -53.17 85.95 47.28
CA ARG A 161 -51.80 85.65 46.81
C ARG A 161 -51.41 84.20 47.09
N LEU A 162 -51.84 83.64 48.21
CA LEU A 162 -51.61 82.23 48.55
C LEU A 162 -52.35 81.29 47.58
N CYS A 163 -53.58 81.63 47.18
CA CYS A 163 -54.32 80.86 46.18
C CYS A 163 -53.64 80.89 44.80
N LYS A 164 -53.09 82.04 44.38
CA LYS A 164 -52.33 82.15 43.12
C LYS A 164 -51.03 81.32 43.15
N LEU A 165 -50.32 81.31 44.28
CA LEU A 165 -49.11 80.51 44.45
C LEU A 165 -49.43 79.00 44.42
N ALA A 166 -50.49 78.57 45.10
CA ALA A 166 -50.92 77.16 45.09
C ALA A 166 -51.31 76.67 43.69
N ARG A 167 -52.01 77.49 42.89
CA ARG A 167 -52.31 77.16 41.49
C ARG A 167 -51.04 77.10 40.63
N SER A 168 -50.10 78.00 40.84
CA SER A 168 -48.80 77.98 40.14
C SER A 168 -47.94 76.76 40.52
N CYS A 169 -47.96 76.34 41.79
CA CYS A 169 -47.29 75.13 42.25
C CYS A 169 -47.93 73.87 41.65
N ALA A 170 -49.26 73.77 41.63
CA ALA A 170 -49.97 72.62 41.03
C ALA A 170 -49.69 72.47 39.53
N VAL A 171 -49.71 73.58 38.77
CA VAL A 171 -49.36 73.57 37.33
C VAL A 171 -47.90 73.15 37.12
N TRP A 172 -46.99 73.61 37.97
CA TRP A 172 -45.58 73.26 37.88
C TRP A 172 -45.28 71.80 38.27
N GLU A 173 -45.99 71.27 39.26
CA GLU A 173 -45.94 69.85 39.65
C GLU A 173 -46.49 68.95 38.54
N GLU A 174 -47.61 69.31 37.92
CA GLU A 174 -48.17 68.57 36.79
C GLU A 174 -47.20 68.58 35.59
N GLN A 175 -46.58 69.73 35.30
CA GLN A 175 -45.60 69.84 34.23
C GLN A 175 -44.33 69.03 34.51
N ARG A 176 -43.88 68.97 35.77
CA ARG A 176 -42.79 68.09 36.20
C ARG A 176 -43.16 66.61 36.03
N GLN A 177 -44.36 66.20 36.44
CA GLN A 177 -44.84 64.83 36.27
C GLN A 177 -44.91 64.42 34.79
N ARG A 178 -45.41 65.31 33.91
CA ARG A 178 -45.41 65.05 32.45
C ARG A 178 -44.00 64.88 31.90
N GLN A 179 -43.05 65.71 32.32
CA GLN A 179 -41.66 65.57 31.90
C GLN A 179 -41.00 64.29 32.44
N GLU A 180 -41.28 63.89 33.67
CA GLU A 180 -40.79 62.65 34.24
C GLU A 180 -41.40 61.42 33.54
N GLU A 181 -42.70 61.44 33.27
CA GLU A 181 -43.36 60.37 32.53
C GLU A 181 -42.84 60.27 31.09
N GLU A 182 -42.63 61.40 30.41
CA GLU A 182 -42.05 61.42 29.07
C GLU A 182 -40.61 60.88 29.07
N LYS A 183 -39.78 61.26 30.06
CA LYS A 183 -38.45 60.66 30.25
C LYS A 183 -38.51 59.16 30.47
N ARG A 184 -39.46 58.67 31.28
CA ARG A 184 -39.67 57.22 31.51
C ARG A 184 -40.08 56.50 30.22
N ARG A 185 -40.98 57.08 29.43
CA ARG A 185 -41.39 56.52 28.13
C ARG A 185 -40.22 56.50 27.14
N GLN A 186 -39.45 57.58 27.06
CA GLN A 186 -38.25 57.65 26.21
C GLN A 186 -37.19 56.63 26.64
N GLU A 187 -36.94 56.48 27.93
CA GLU A 187 -36.01 55.49 28.47
C GLU A 187 -36.48 54.05 28.21
N GLU A 188 -37.76 53.77 28.37
CA GLU A 188 -38.32 52.45 28.08
C GLU A 188 -38.20 52.10 26.59
N VAL A 189 -38.49 53.04 25.69
CA VAL A 189 -38.29 52.86 24.24
C VAL A 189 -36.82 52.61 23.93
N ARG A 190 -35.90 53.38 24.52
CA ARG A 190 -34.46 53.17 24.36
C ARG A 190 -34.03 51.78 24.85
N ARG A 191 -34.56 51.33 26.00
CA ARG A 191 -34.29 49.99 26.55
C ARG A 191 -34.79 48.88 25.62
N ARG A 192 -36.01 49.02 25.08
CA ARG A 192 -36.57 48.07 24.11
C ARG A 192 -35.78 48.03 22.80
N GLN A 193 -35.33 49.18 22.30
CA GLN A 193 -34.48 49.27 21.12
C GLN A 193 -33.11 48.62 21.35
N GLU A 194 -32.48 48.86 22.50
CA GLU A 194 -31.20 48.25 22.85
C GLU A 194 -31.32 46.72 23.01
N GLU A 195 -32.36 46.23 23.69
CA GLU A 195 -32.62 44.80 23.83
C GLU A 195 -32.89 44.13 22.48
N SER A 196 -33.66 44.79 21.60
CA SER A 196 -33.88 44.34 20.22
C SER A 196 -32.56 44.29 19.43
N ARG A 197 -31.70 45.30 19.56
CA ARG A 197 -30.37 45.32 18.92
C ARG A 197 -29.48 44.20 19.44
N ARG A 198 -29.43 43.97 20.75
CA ARG A 198 -28.66 42.87 21.36
C ARG A 198 -29.13 41.51 20.85
N ARG A 199 -30.44 41.26 20.80
CA ARG A 199 -31.02 40.03 20.24
C ARG A 199 -30.69 39.86 18.76
N ALA A 200 -30.75 40.94 17.97
CA ALA A 200 -30.40 40.91 16.56
C ALA A 200 -28.91 40.62 16.35
N GLU A 201 -28.02 41.24 17.12
CA GLU A 201 -26.58 40.99 17.11
C GLU A 201 -26.25 39.54 17.51
N GLU A 202 -26.88 39.00 18.55
CA GLU A 202 -26.72 37.60 18.96
C GLU A 202 -27.19 36.61 17.88
N GLN A 203 -28.35 36.87 17.27
CA GLN A 203 -28.84 36.04 16.17
C GLN A 203 -27.91 36.11 14.94
N ALA A 204 -27.36 37.28 14.63
CA ALA A 204 -26.39 37.43 13.55
C ALA A 204 -25.11 36.63 13.82
N ARG A 205 -24.56 36.70 15.04
CA ARG A 205 -23.38 35.91 15.45
C ARG A 205 -23.64 34.41 15.35
N LEU A 206 -24.81 33.94 15.80
CA LEU A 206 -25.16 32.53 15.71
C LEU A 206 -25.31 32.04 14.26
N ARG A 207 -25.88 32.87 13.38
CA ARG A 207 -25.98 32.56 11.94
C ARG A 207 -24.59 32.47 11.31
N GLU A 208 -23.73 33.45 11.56
CA GLU A 208 -22.35 33.45 11.07
C GLU A 208 -21.58 32.21 11.56
N GLN A 209 -21.73 31.84 12.83
CA GLN A 209 -21.08 30.65 13.38
C GLN A 209 -21.55 29.36 12.68
N ARG A 210 -22.87 29.23 12.44
CA ARG A 210 -23.43 28.08 11.71
C ARG A 210 -22.97 28.03 10.25
N GLU A 211 -22.86 29.18 9.58
CA GLU A 211 -22.35 29.25 8.21
C GLU A 211 -20.88 28.84 8.14
N ARG A 212 -20.04 29.33 9.06
CA ARG A 212 -18.63 28.93 9.17
C ARG A 212 -18.50 27.42 9.44
N GLU A 213 -19.32 26.86 10.33
CA GLU A 213 -19.32 25.43 10.61
C GLU A 213 -19.75 24.61 9.38
N LEU A 214 -20.78 25.05 8.65
CA LEU A 214 -21.24 24.38 7.44
C LEU A 214 -20.19 24.45 6.32
N GLN A 215 -19.51 25.58 6.16
CA GLN A 215 -18.39 25.73 5.24
C GLN A 215 -17.22 24.81 5.62
N ALA A 216 -16.82 24.80 6.89
CA ALA A 216 -15.78 23.90 7.39
C ALA A 216 -16.12 22.42 7.16
N LYS A 217 -17.38 22.01 7.39
CA LYS A 217 -17.86 20.65 7.10
C LYS A 217 -17.80 20.33 5.60
N ARG A 218 -18.21 21.26 4.73
CA ARG A 218 -18.13 21.07 3.26
C ARG A 218 -16.69 20.94 2.78
N GLU A 219 -15.78 21.76 3.29
CA GLU A 219 -14.37 21.68 2.94
C GLU A 219 -13.72 20.39 3.47
N ALA A 220 -14.02 20.01 4.71
CA ALA A 220 -13.55 18.76 5.29
C ALA A 220 -14.04 17.55 4.50
N PHE A 221 -15.31 17.54 4.09
CA PHE A 221 -15.87 16.49 3.25
C PHE A 221 -15.20 16.44 1.86
N ARG A 222 -14.95 17.60 1.24
CA ARG A 222 -14.23 17.67 -0.05
C ARG A 222 -12.81 17.10 0.06
N LYS A 223 -12.07 17.51 1.11
CA LYS A 223 -10.70 17.01 1.37
C LYS A 223 -10.69 15.51 1.66
N ALA A 224 -11.62 15.01 2.47
CA ALA A 224 -11.74 13.58 2.77
C ALA A 224 -12.05 12.75 1.53
N LYS A 225 -12.91 13.25 0.64
CA LYS A 225 -13.21 12.59 -0.63
C LYS A 225 -11.99 12.54 -1.55
N GLU A 226 -11.28 13.66 -1.72
CA GLU A 226 -10.07 13.72 -2.53
C GLU A 226 -8.96 12.79 -2.00
N GLU A 227 -8.78 12.74 -0.67
CA GLU A 227 -7.83 11.83 -0.05
C GLU A 227 -8.23 10.37 -0.21
N ALA A 228 -9.52 10.04 -0.09
CA ALA A 228 -10.02 8.69 -0.35
C ALA A 228 -9.79 8.27 -1.81
N ASP A 229 -10.06 9.16 -2.76
CA ASP A 229 -9.82 8.93 -4.18
C ASP A 229 -8.31 8.76 -4.47
N ARG A 230 -7.44 9.55 -3.83
CA ARG A 230 -5.98 9.39 -3.94
C ARG A 230 -5.52 8.04 -3.41
N ARG A 231 -5.96 7.65 -2.22
CA ARG A 231 -5.63 6.34 -1.61
C ARG A 231 -6.15 5.18 -2.46
N ALA A 232 -7.34 5.31 -3.06
CA ALA A 232 -7.89 4.29 -3.94
C ALA A 232 -7.01 4.08 -5.20
N ARG A 233 -6.53 5.17 -5.82
CA ARG A 233 -5.62 5.10 -6.97
C ARG A 233 -4.27 4.47 -6.61
N GLU A 234 -3.69 4.86 -5.49
CA GLU A 234 -2.43 4.28 -5.00
C GLU A 234 -2.57 2.76 -4.73
N GLN A 235 -3.67 2.32 -4.13
CA GLN A 235 -3.94 0.90 -3.90
C GLN A 235 -4.15 0.12 -5.20
N GLU A 236 -4.84 0.69 -6.18
CA GLU A 236 -5.02 0.07 -7.49
C GLU A 236 -3.69 -0.07 -8.24
N GLU A 237 -2.87 0.98 -8.24
CA GLU A 237 -1.54 0.95 -8.84
C GLU A 237 -0.64 -0.08 -8.15
N GLN A 238 -0.65 -0.14 -6.82
CA GLN A 238 0.10 -1.14 -6.06
C GLN A 238 -0.33 -2.56 -6.43
N ARG A 239 -1.64 -2.83 -6.51
CA ARG A 239 -2.17 -4.13 -6.95
C ARG A 239 -1.71 -4.50 -8.35
N LEU A 240 -1.69 -3.53 -9.27
CA LEU A 240 -1.25 -3.77 -10.64
C LEU A 240 0.26 -4.07 -10.70
N ARG A 241 1.08 -3.33 -9.94
CA ARG A 241 2.53 -3.58 -9.81
C ARG A 241 2.81 -4.96 -9.22
N GLU A 242 2.11 -5.36 -8.17
CA GLU A 242 2.25 -6.69 -7.56
C GLU A 242 1.84 -7.81 -8.52
N GLN A 243 0.75 -7.63 -9.27
CA GLN A 243 0.34 -8.59 -10.30
C GLN A 243 1.37 -8.70 -11.43
N ALA A 244 1.94 -7.58 -11.88
CA ALA A 244 2.98 -7.57 -12.89
C ALA A 244 4.24 -8.30 -12.41
N GLN A 245 4.70 -8.05 -11.18
CA GLN A 245 5.83 -8.77 -10.59
C GLN A 245 5.56 -10.27 -10.44
N ARG A 246 4.33 -10.65 -10.06
CA ARG A 246 3.96 -12.07 -9.95
C ARG A 246 4.00 -12.76 -11.31
N LYS A 247 3.46 -12.12 -12.36
CA LYS A 247 3.52 -12.64 -13.74
C LYS A 247 4.96 -12.76 -14.24
N GLU A 248 5.81 -11.78 -13.94
CA GLU A 248 7.22 -11.83 -14.33
C GLU A 248 7.97 -12.97 -13.63
N ARG A 249 7.78 -13.15 -12.32
CA ARG A 249 8.34 -14.31 -11.59
C ARG A 249 7.90 -15.64 -12.18
N GLN A 250 6.62 -15.77 -12.52
CA GLN A 250 6.09 -16.98 -13.17
C GLN A 250 6.74 -17.23 -14.53
N ARG A 251 6.92 -16.21 -15.37
CA ARG A 251 7.62 -16.35 -16.65
C ARG A 251 9.07 -16.76 -16.47
N GLN A 252 9.78 -16.20 -15.48
CA GLN A 252 11.16 -16.60 -15.19
C GLN A 252 11.24 -18.05 -14.71
N GLU A 253 10.34 -18.46 -13.83
CA GLU A 253 10.28 -19.85 -13.37
C GLU A 253 9.94 -20.81 -14.51
N GLU A 254 8.97 -20.45 -15.37
CA GLU A 254 8.63 -21.20 -16.57
C GLU A 254 9.81 -21.29 -17.54
N LEU A 255 10.55 -20.20 -17.75
CA LEU A 255 11.76 -20.22 -18.58
C LEU A 255 12.84 -21.14 -17.99
N ARG A 256 13.05 -21.10 -16.66
CA ARG A 256 13.98 -22.02 -15.98
C ARG A 256 13.53 -23.48 -16.11
N ARG A 257 12.23 -23.74 -15.98
CA ARG A 257 11.63 -25.06 -16.16
C ARG A 257 11.79 -25.57 -17.59
N ASN A 258 11.48 -24.74 -18.59
CA ASN A 258 11.61 -25.05 -20.00
C ASN A 258 13.07 -25.28 -20.39
N LYS A 259 14.01 -24.49 -19.85
CA LYS A 259 15.45 -24.71 -20.04
C LYS A 259 15.88 -26.05 -19.45
N ALA A 260 15.51 -26.35 -18.21
CA ALA A 260 15.82 -27.64 -17.58
C ALA A 260 15.24 -28.82 -18.38
N GLN A 261 14.03 -28.67 -18.93
CA GLN A 261 13.42 -29.67 -19.79
C GLN A 261 14.18 -29.84 -21.11
N ALA A 262 14.60 -28.75 -21.74
CA ALA A 262 15.40 -28.79 -22.96
C ALA A 262 16.75 -29.48 -22.73
N ASP A 263 17.42 -29.18 -21.62
CA ASP A 263 18.69 -29.82 -21.24
C ASP A 263 18.53 -31.34 -21.05
N VAL A 264 17.43 -31.76 -20.40
CA VAL A 264 17.13 -33.19 -20.20
C VAL A 264 16.76 -33.91 -21.51
N ILE A 265 16.04 -33.25 -22.41
CA ILE A 265 15.70 -33.82 -23.73
C ILE A 265 16.98 -33.94 -24.58
N ALA A 266 17.79 -32.89 -24.65
CA ALA A 266 19.05 -32.87 -25.39
C ALA A 266 19.98 -34.02 -24.94
N PHE A 267 20.05 -34.25 -23.62
CA PHE A 267 20.77 -35.38 -23.02
C PHE A 267 20.28 -36.75 -23.53
N SER A 268 18.97 -36.95 -23.60
CA SER A 268 18.39 -38.22 -24.06
C SER A 268 18.62 -38.47 -25.56
N SER A 269 18.53 -37.41 -26.37
CA SER A 269 18.71 -37.48 -27.83
C SER A 269 20.18 -37.65 -28.22
N SER A 270 21.11 -36.94 -27.58
CA SER A 270 22.55 -37.04 -27.85
C SER A 270 23.10 -38.47 -27.69
N MET A 271 22.62 -39.19 -26.67
CA MET A 271 23.01 -40.59 -26.42
C MET A 271 22.51 -41.59 -27.47
N THR A 272 21.39 -41.30 -28.14
CA THR A 272 20.80 -42.22 -29.11
C THR A 272 21.29 -41.98 -30.53
N GLN A 273 21.65 -40.73 -30.86
CA GLN A 273 22.08 -40.33 -32.20
C GLN A 273 23.57 -40.56 -32.48
N SER A 274 24.37 -40.89 -31.48
CA SER A 274 25.83 -41.04 -31.59
C SER A 274 26.29 -42.31 -32.34
N LYS A 275 25.48 -42.87 -33.26
CA LYS A 275 25.91 -43.96 -34.14
C LYS A 275 26.93 -43.50 -35.20
N THR A 276 27.02 -42.19 -35.47
CA THR A 276 27.86 -41.62 -36.55
C THR A 276 28.99 -40.71 -36.08
N LEU A 277 29.05 -40.35 -34.79
CA LEU A 277 30.07 -39.43 -34.26
C LEU A 277 31.28 -40.22 -33.71
N THR A 278 32.45 -40.04 -34.33
CA THR A 278 33.71 -40.76 -34.00
C THR A 278 34.72 -39.91 -33.21
N SER A 279 34.35 -38.74 -32.70
CA SER A 279 35.29 -37.88 -31.95
C SER A 279 34.55 -36.88 -31.04
N VAL A 280 33.85 -37.38 -30.02
CA VAL A 280 33.17 -36.55 -29.02
C VAL A 280 34.17 -36.16 -27.92
N MET A 281 34.13 -34.91 -27.46
CA MET A 281 34.97 -34.44 -26.36
C MET A 281 34.39 -34.82 -24.98
N LEU A 282 35.23 -34.92 -23.96
CA LEU A 282 34.80 -35.25 -22.59
C LEU A 282 33.70 -34.32 -22.05
N CYS A 283 33.84 -33.01 -22.30
CA CYS A 283 32.89 -32.00 -21.81
C CYS A 283 31.55 -31.97 -22.59
N GLU A 284 31.52 -32.58 -23.78
CA GLU A 284 30.30 -32.76 -24.59
C GLU A 284 29.55 -34.03 -24.19
N MET A 285 30.18 -34.90 -23.39
CA MET A 285 29.56 -36.14 -22.94
C MET A 285 28.35 -35.82 -22.05
N PRO A 286 27.16 -36.37 -22.36
CA PRO A 286 25.96 -36.18 -21.56
C PRO A 286 26.10 -36.98 -20.25
N TRP A 287 26.69 -36.35 -19.23
CA TRP A 287 26.74 -36.82 -17.85
C TRP A 287 25.41 -36.59 -17.14
N PRO A 288 24.99 -37.46 -16.19
CA PRO A 288 23.68 -37.35 -15.53
C PRO A 288 23.67 -36.23 -14.48
N LEU A 289 23.99 -35.01 -14.93
CA LEU A 289 24.19 -33.78 -14.16
C LEU A 289 23.63 -32.61 -14.98
N PHE A 290 23.05 -31.61 -14.32
CA PHE A 290 22.60 -30.38 -15.00
C PHE A 290 23.75 -29.45 -15.40
N GLN A 291 24.91 -29.60 -14.77
CA GLN A 291 26.10 -28.82 -15.08
C GLN A 291 26.82 -29.45 -16.29
N GLN A 292 26.96 -28.68 -17.36
CA GLN A 292 27.74 -29.09 -18.52
C GLN A 292 29.23 -28.98 -18.20
N GLY A 293 30.05 -29.89 -18.75
CA GLY A 293 31.51 -29.82 -18.63
C GLY A 293 32.11 -30.46 -17.37
N CYS A 294 31.63 -31.64 -16.95
CA CYS A 294 32.32 -32.46 -15.95
C CYS A 294 33.71 -32.83 -16.50
N THR A 295 34.78 -32.44 -15.80
CA THR A 295 36.18 -32.70 -16.23
C THR A 295 36.96 -33.55 -15.24
N SER A 296 36.54 -33.54 -13.97
CA SER A 296 37.10 -34.35 -12.89
C SER A 296 36.01 -35.26 -12.28
N PRO A 297 36.36 -36.44 -11.75
CA PRO A 297 35.46 -37.22 -10.91
C PRO A 297 34.98 -36.44 -9.66
N ASP A 298 35.73 -35.46 -9.19
CA ASP A 298 35.38 -34.65 -8.01
C ASP A 298 34.22 -33.67 -8.28
N ASP A 299 33.95 -33.34 -9.55
CA ASP A 299 32.83 -32.47 -9.95
C ASP A 299 31.47 -33.16 -9.72
N ILE A 300 31.49 -34.46 -9.46
CA ILE A 300 30.32 -35.32 -9.35
C ILE A 300 29.87 -35.35 -7.88
N SER A 301 28.86 -34.56 -7.56
CA SER A 301 28.21 -34.64 -6.25
C SER A 301 26.98 -35.56 -6.27
N ARG A 302 26.79 -36.31 -5.18
CA ARG A 302 25.58 -37.13 -4.96
C ARG A 302 24.30 -36.30 -5.14
N ARG A 303 24.27 -35.09 -4.56
CA ARG A 303 23.11 -34.19 -4.63
C ARG A 303 22.79 -33.77 -6.06
N SER A 304 23.80 -33.43 -6.86
CA SER A 304 23.62 -33.06 -8.27
C SER A 304 23.05 -34.23 -9.08
N MET A 305 23.49 -35.44 -8.78
CA MET A 305 23.03 -36.67 -9.45
C MET A 305 21.59 -37.03 -9.07
N GLU A 306 21.24 -37.00 -7.79
CA GLU A 306 19.86 -37.21 -7.32
C GLU A 306 18.90 -36.22 -7.97
N GLN A 307 19.29 -34.95 -8.00
CA GLN A 307 18.49 -33.88 -8.62
C GLN A 307 18.22 -34.17 -10.10
N PHE A 308 19.20 -34.71 -10.83
CA PHE A 308 19.08 -35.04 -12.25
C PHE A 308 18.24 -36.30 -12.50
N ILE A 309 18.55 -37.40 -11.80
CA ILE A 309 17.90 -38.70 -12.02
C ILE A 309 16.42 -38.65 -11.63
N PHE A 310 16.11 -37.97 -10.53
CA PHE A 310 14.76 -37.86 -10.01
C PHE A 310 14.03 -36.60 -10.48
N HIS A 311 14.57 -35.90 -11.48
CA HIS A 311 13.96 -34.69 -11.97
C HIS A 311 12.56 -34.96 -12.54
N PRO A 312 11.52 -34.21 -12.11
CA PRO A 312 10.13 -34.47 -12.52
C PRO A 312 9.89 -34.26 -14.02
N LEU A 313 10.71 -33.46 -14.69
CA LEU A 313 10.58 -33.21 -16.14
C LEU A 313 11.26 -34.26 -17.01
N ARG A 314 11.79 -35.34 -16.44
CA ARG A 314 12.51 -36.36 -17.21
C ARG A 314 11.50 -37.24 -17.98
N PRO A 315 11.51 -37.24 -19.32
CA PRO A 315 10.51 -37.94 -20.10
C PRO A 315 10.56 -39.45 -19.85
N GLY A 316 9.39 -40.06 -19.65
CA GLY A 316 9.26 -41.51 -19.44
C GLY A 316 9.74 -42.03 -18.09
N MET A 317 10.09 -41.14 -17.15
CA MET A 317 10.51 -41.51 -15.79
C MET A 317 9.40 -41.38 -14.76
N GLU A 318 8.37 -40.55 -15.01
CA GLU A 318 7.28 -40.29 -14.05
C GLU A 318 6.57 -41.56 -13.58
N ILE A 319 6.44 -42.56 -14.46
CA ILE A 319 5.76 -43.84 -14.19
C ILE A 319 6.68 -44.85 -13.49
N LYS A 320 8.00 -44.66 -13.55
CA LYS A 320 8.98 -45.63 -13.04
C LYS A 320 9.30 -45.39 -11.57
N SER A 321 9.38 -46.47 -10.80
CA SER A 321 9.80 -46.44 -9.40
C SER A 321 11.20 -45.84 -9.26
N ARG A 322 11.49 -45.21 -8.12
CA ARG A 322 12.78 -44.56 -7.83
C ARG A 322 13.96 -45.53 -8.08
N LYS A 323 13.80 -46.77 -7.61
CA LYS A 323 14.68 -47.92 -7.84
C LYS A 323 14.88 -48.27 -9.32
N ASP A 324 13.82 -48.31 -10.12
CA ASP A 324 13.92 -48.58 -11.56
C ASP A 324 14.69 -47.48 -12.30
N ARG A 325 14.58 -46.22 -11.84
CA ARG A 325 15.35 -45.09 -12.40
C ARG A 325 16.84 -45.26 -12.15
N LEU A 326 17.22 -45.58 -10.91
CA LEU A 326 18.60 -45.86 -10.53
C LEU A 326 19.16 -47.05 -11.31
N LYS A 327 18.41 -48.16 -11.37
CA LYS A 327 18.81 -49.37 -12.12
C LYS A 327 19.07 -49.07 -13.60
N ALA A 328 18.25 -48.23 -14.23
CA ALA A 328 18.44 -47.84 -15.62
C ALA A 328 19.74 -47.03 -15.82
N GLU A 329 20.07 -46.12 -14.91
CA GLU A 329 21.32 -45.35 -14.99
C GLU A 329 22.55 -46.21 -14.67
N ILE A 330 22.47 -47.10 -13.68
CA ILE A 330 23.55 -48.06 -13.37
C ILE A 330 23.88 -48.89 -14.61
N LEU A 331 22.86 -49.46 -15.27
CA LEU A 331 23.06 -50.24 -16.49
C LEU A 331 23.67 -49.41 -17.63
N ARG A 332 23.43 -48.10 -17.66
CA ARG A 332 23.90 -47.21 -18.71
C ARG A 332 25.35 -46.77 -18.50
N PHE A 333 25.75 -46.54 -17.25
CA PHE A 333 27.11 -46.14 -16.86
C PHE A 333 27.95 -47.29 -16.31
N HIS A 334 27.46 -48.53 -16.40
CA HIS A 334 28.23 -49.71 -16.03
C HIS A 334 29.54 -49.78 -16.84
N PRO A 335 30.70 -50.02 -16.21
CA PRO A 335 32.00 -49.93 -16.88
C PRO A 335 32.08 -50.79 -18.13
N ASP A 336 31.52 -52.01 -18.12
CA ASP A 336 31.49 -52.90 -19.29
C ASP A 336 30.76 -52.30 -20.51
N LYS A 337 29.52 -51.82 -20.32
CA LYS A 337 28.73 -51.23 -21.40
C LYS A 337 29.28 -49.87 -21.83
N PHE A 338 29.80 -49.10 -20.88
CA PHE A 338 30.40 -47.80 -21.15
C PHE A 338 31.67 -47.95 -22.00
N ASN A 339 32.56 -48.88 -21.64
CA ASN A 339 33.82 -49.13 -22.35
C ASN A 339 33.60 -49.65 -23.77
N SER A 340 32.60 -50.53 -23.95
CA SER A 340 32.31 -51.12 -25.25
C SER A 340 31.61 -50.14 -26.21
N HIS A 341 30.69 -49.31 -25.73
CA HIS A 341 29.83 -48.49 -26.60
C HIS A 341 30.17 -47.00 -26.65
N ILE A 342 30.68 -46.43 -25.56
CA ILE A 342 30.85 -44.98 -25.41
C ILE A 342 32.33 -44.60 -25.55
N VAL A 343 33.23 -45.29 -24.85
CA VAL A 343 34.67 -44.95 -24.84
C VAL A 343 35.28 -44.97 -26.25
N ARG A 344 34.85 -45.89 -27.11
CA ARG A 344 35.31 -45.98 -28.51
C ARG A 344 34.98 -44.74 -29.36
N LYS A 345 34.00 -43.93 -28.93
CA LYS A 345 33.56 -42.72 -29.63
C LYS A 345 34.21 -41.45 -29.09
N LEU A 346 34.88 -41.54 -27.94
CA LEU A 346 35.62 -40.44 -27.33
C LEU A 346 37.01 -40.32 -27.94
N ARG A 347 37.52 -39.10 -27.94
CA ARG A 347 38.91 -38.79 -28.25
C ARG A 347 39.84 -39.58 -27.32
N GLU A 348 40.96 -40.07 -27.85
CA GLU A 348 41.90 -40.93 -27.12
C GLU A 348 42.34 -40.35 -25.78
N TRP A 349 42.68 -39.06 -25.75
CA TRP A 349 43.10 -38.32 -24.56
C TRP A 349 42.03 -38.21 -23.46
N ASP A 350 40.75 -38.31 -23.84
CA ASP A 350 39.61 -38.18 -22.93
C ASP A 350 39.12 -39.54 -22.42
N ARG A 351 39.56 -40.65 -23.02
CA ARG A 351 39.05 -42.00 -22.72
C ARG A 351 39.29 -42.41 -21.27
N GLU A 352 40.51 -42.22 -20.77
CA GLU A 352 40.88 -42.61 -19.41
C GLU A 352 40.06 -41.84 -18.36
N LYS A 353 39.98 -40.51 -18.52
CA LYS A 353 39.17 -39.65 -17.64
C LYS A 353 37.68 -39.98 -17.71
N ALA A 354 37.15 -40.28 -18.90
CA ALA A 354 35.76 -40.68 -19.04
C ALA A 354 35.47 -42.01 -18.33
N ILE A 355 36.40 -42.98 -18.38
CA ILE A 355 36.28 -44.25 -17.66
C ILE A 355 36.28 -44.01 -16.16
N GLU A 356 37.17 -43.14 -15.67
CA GLU A 356 37.25 -42.78 -14.26
C GLU A 356 35.95 -42.12 -13.77
N ILE A 357 35.46 -41.12 -14.50
CA ILE A 357 34.18 -40.43 -14.23
C ILE A 357 33.02 -41.43 -14.25
N ALA A 358 32.91 -42.29 -15.28
CA ALA A 358 31.85 -43.30 -15.37
C ALA A 358 31.92 -44.31 -14.20
N GLY A 359 33.13 -44.69 -13.79
CA GLY A 359 33.34 -45.56 -12.62
C GLY A 359 32.94 -44.89 -11.31
N ALA A 360 33.21 -43.59 -11.14
CA ALA A 360 32.71 -42.83 -9.99
C ALA A 360 31.18 -42.73 -9.99
N LEU A 361 30.56 -42.44 -11.15
CA LEU A 361 29.11 -42.42 -11.32
C LEU A 361 28.47 -43.77 -10.95
N ALA A 362 29.00 -44.87 -11.47
CA ALA A 362 28.46 -46.21 -11.24
C ALA A 362 28.48 -46.60 -9.75
N ARG A 363 29.56 -46.24 -9.03
CA ARG A 363 29.68 -46.47 -7.58
C ARG A 363 28.62 -45.68 -6.82
N MET A 364 28.54 -44.38 -7.04
CA MET A 364 27.54 -43.53 -6.39
C MET A 364 26.09 -43.95 -6.68
N LEU A 365 25.79 -44.34 -7.92
CA LEU A 365 24.49 -44.86 -8.31
C LEU A 365 24.13 -46.16 -7.57
N THR A 366 25.12 -47.03 -7.38
CA THR A 366 24.96 -48.30 -6.65
C THR A 366 24.71 -48.04 -5.17
N ASP A 367 25.45 -47.10 -4.56
CA ASP A 367 25.25 -46.71 -3.16
C ASP A 367 23.84 -46.15 -2.95
N MET A 368 23.37 -45.24 -3.82
CA MET A 368 22.00 -44.72 -3.77
C MET A 368 20.94 -45.83 -3.94
N MET A 369 21.21 -46.84 -4.78
CA MET A 369 20.29 -47.97 -4.95
C MET A 369 20.25 -48.87 -3.70
N ALA A 370 21.38 -49.08 -3.04
CA ALA A 370 21.44 -49.83 -1.79
C ALA A 370 20.65 -49.13 -0.68
N GLU A 371 20.79 -47.81 -0.55
CA GLU A 371 20.01 -47.01 0.40
C GLU A 371 18.50 -47.05 0.11
N GLU A 372 18.11 -46.97 -1.17
CA GLU A 372 16.70 -47.07 -1.55
C GLU A 372 16.10 -48.44 -1.18
N ILE A 373 16.86 -49.52 -1.37
CA ILE A 373 16.44 -50.87 -0.97
C ILE A 373 16.30 -50.98 0.55
N GLN A 374 17.22 -50.37 1.31
CA GLN A 374 17.13 -50.32 2.77
C GLN A 374 15.90 -49.51 3.24
N GLN A 375 15.57 -48.42 2.56
CA GLN A 375 14.36 -47.62 2.84
C GLN A 375 13.07 -48.39 2.53
N GLU A 376 13.02 -49.15 1.43
CA GLU A 376 11.87 -49.99 1.07
C GLU A 376 11.65 -51.18 2.02
N THR A 377 12.72 -51.69 2.65
CA THR A 377 12.66 -52.87 3.53
C THR A 377 12.54 -52.54 5.02
N GLY A 378 12.91 -51.32 5.42
CA GLY A 378 12.78 -50.82 6.79
C GLY A 378 11.44 -50.17 7.11
N GLN A 379 10.55 -50.01 6.13
CA GLN A 379 9.14 -49.66 6.30
C GLN A 379 8.28 -50.90 6.22
#